data_AF-A0A1B0CG62-F1
#
_entry.id   AF-A0A1B0CG62-F1
#
_cell.length_a   1.000
_cell.length_b   1.000
_cell.length_c   1.000
_cell.angle_alpha   90.00
_cell.angle_beta   90.00
_cell.angle_gamma   90.00
#
_symmetry.space_group_name_H-M   'P 1'
#
loop_
_entity.id
_entity.type
_entity.pdbx_description
1 polymer ?
#
loop_
_entity_poly.entity_id
_entity_poly.type
_entity_poly.pdbx_seq_one_letter_code
_entity_poly.pdbx_strand_id
1 'polypeptide(L)'
;MCQRKKMTKNSLEIVVFAIIFVQTFTHCENRIITGSSPLDNLIIRPLFHSFRNMTFRLVGQTGLRNTGRYLQQPLEEFPCDTTFGRSEKPPTRDIDIIAAMGDSLTAATGATSTSFMDLFMENRGLAWCIGGQWDWHNSTTLPNILRAFNPKLFGYSIGDSYPFHRASQFNVAEIGAVSADLPYMARTLIRRIKSDRRVNFKKHWKMLTISMGGNDICSFVCTWDDPESLPGKHRVSLLRTLRYIRDNMP
;
A
#
# COMPACT_ATOMS: atom_id res chain seq x y z
N MET A 1 -1.11 -34.05 4.84
CA MET A 1 0.34 -34.27 5.09
C MET A 1 1.05 -32.93 4.99
N CYS A 2 1.24 -32.23 6.12
CA CYS A 2 1.83 -30.90 6.16
C CYS A 2 3.36 -31.05 6.11
N GLN A 3 3.97 -30.90 4.94
CA GLN A 3 5.44 -30.89 4.85
C GLN A 3 5.96 -29.56 5.42
N ARG A 4 6.47 -29.60 6.66
CA ARG A 4 7.34 -28.55 7.20
C ARG A 4 8.61 -28.50 6.33
N LYS A 5 8.67 -27.57 5.37
CA LYS A 5 9.95 -27.19 4.76
C LYS A 5 10.86 -26.64 5.87
N LYS A 6 11.92 -27.38 6.22
CA LYS A 6 12.99 -26.87 7.09
C LYS A 6 13.62 -25.66 6.40
N MET A 7 13.59 -24.50 7.05
CA MET A 7 14.42 -23.36 6.64
C MET A 7 15.89 -23.77 6.67
N THR A 8 16.62 -23.50 5.59
CA THR A 8 18.07 -23.69 5.53
C THR A 8 18.77 -22.61 6.34
N LYS A 9 19.95 -22.91 6.92
CA LYS A 9 20.71 -22.00 7.78
C LYS A 9 20.95 -20.62 7.14
N ASN A 10 21.26 -20.58 5.84
CA ASN A 10 21.43 -19.33 5.10
C ASN A 10 20.14 -18.50 4.99
N SER A 11 18.98 -19.15 4.92
CA SER A 11 17.69 -18.44 4.92
C SER A 11 17.41 -17.81 6.28
N LEU A 12 17.80 -18.48 7.37
CA LEU A 12 17.62 -17.99 8.73
C LEU A 12 18.54 -16.79 9.05
N GLU A 13 19.79 -16.81 8.58
CA GLU A 13 20.72 -15.68 8.76
C GLU A 13 20.27 -14.44 7.97
N ILE A 14 19.77 -14.62 6.75
CA ILE A 14 19.17 -13.53 5.97
C ILE A 14 17.91 -12.99 6.67
N VAL A 15 17.11 -13.85 7.31
CA VAL A 15 15.94 -13.44 8.11
C VAL A 15 16.33 -12.61 9.31
N VAL A 16 17.33 -13.04 10.07
CA VAL A 16 17.83 -12.28 11.22
C VAL A 16 18.37 -10.94 10.73
N PHE A 17 19.09 -10.91 9.62
CA PHE A 17 19.57 -9.67 9.02
C PHE A 17 18.43 -8.77 8.52
N ALA A 18 17.38 -9.33 7.90
CA ALA A 18 16.22 -8.60 7.43
C ALA A 18 15.39 -8.03 8.59
N ILE A 19 15.19 -8.80 9.66
CA ILE A 19 14.53 -8.36 10.88
C ILE A 19 15.33 -7.23 11.52
N ILE A 20 16.65 -7.41 11.72
CA ILE A 20 17.52 -6.38 12.31
C ILE A 20 17.58 -5.13 11.44
N PHE A 21 17.67 -5.27 10.12
CA PHE A 21 17.71 -4.14 9.19
C PHE A 21 16.37 -3.40 9.15
N VAL A 22 15.24 -4.10 9.12
CA VAL A 22 13.91 -3.45 9.19
C VAL A 22 13.69 -2.80 10.56
N GLN A 23 14.07 -3.48 11.64
CA GLN A 23 13.94 -2.97 13.02
C GLN A 23 14.81 -1.74 13.27
N THR A 24 16.03 -1.69 12.73
CA THR A 24 16.89 -0.49 12.85
C THR A 24 16.30 0.74 12.13
N PHE A 25 15.42 0.56 11.15
CA PHE A 25 14.68 1.66 10.55
C PHE A 25 13.37 1.99 11.28
N THR A 26 12.71 1.01 11.92
CA THR A 26 11.45 1.24 12.65
C THR A 26 11.68 1.75 14.08
N HIS A 27 12.82 1.45 14.71
CA HIS A 27 13.26 2.02 15.99
C HIS A 27 13.79 3.45 15.82
N CYS A 28 12.92 4.38 15.45
CA CYS A 28 13.22 5.80 15.58
C CYS A 28 12.00 6.55 16.09
N GLU A 29 11.99 6.72 17.41
CA GLU A 29 11.10 7.58 18.21
C GLU A 29 10.93 8.99 17.61
N ASN A 30 11.92 9.43 16.82
CA ASN A 30 11.94 10.74 16.20
C ASN A 30 10.96 10.94 15.03
N ARG A 31 10.43 9.89 14.38
CA ARG A 31 9.64 10.06 13.13
C ARG A 31 8.39 10.92 13.31
N ILE A 32 7.65 10.75 14.41
CA ILE A 32 6.45 11.57 14.67
C ILE A 32 6.81 12.99 15.16
N ILE A 33 7.97 13.16 15.80
CA ILE A 33 8.42 14.45 16.36
C ILE A 33 9.03 15.34 15.28
N THR A 34 9.98 14.82 14.52
CA THR A 34 10.76 15.58 13.54
C THR A 34 10.09 15.62 12.17
N GLY A 35 9.16 14.69 11.89
CA GLY A 35 8.57 14.51 10.57
C GLY A 35 9.58 14.07 9.50
N SER A 36 10.71 13.52 9.94
CA SER A 36 11.78 13.01 9.07
C SER A 36 12.06 11.54 9.36
N SER A 37 12.29 10.79 8.29
CA SER A 37 12.61 9.38 8.30
C SER A 37 14.06 9.16 7.87
N PRO A 38 14.76 8.12 8.36
CA PRO A 38 16.06 7.72 7.78
C PRO A 38 16.00 7.46 6.27
N LEU A 39 14.81 7.14 5.73
CA LEU A 39 14.57 6.97 4.29
C LEU A 39 14.51 8.29 3.51
N ASP A 40 14.52 9.44 4.18
CA ASP A 40 14.69 10.75 3.53
C ASP A 40 16.15 11.01 3.12
N ASN A 41 17.10 10.24 3.66
CA ASN A 41 18.51 10.32 3.31
C ASN A 41 18.78 9.75 1.91
N LEU A 42 19.51 10.50 1.09
CA LEU A 42 19.79 10.19 -0.31
C LEU A 42 20.68 8.94 -0.52
N ILE A 43 21.43 8.52 0.50
CA ILE A 43 22.29 7.32 0.47
C ILE A 43 21.54 6.11 1.02
N ILE A 44 20.79 6.28 2.10
CA ILE A 44 20.08 5.19 2.77
C ILE A 44 18.90 4.70 1.93
N ARG A 45 18.17 5.59 1.26
CA ARG A 45 16.97 5.21 0.49
C ARG A 45 17.28 4.23 -0.65
N PRO A 46 18.30 4.45 -1.51
CA PRO A 46 18.69 3.48 -2.53
C PRO A 46 19.14 2.13 -1.95
N LEU A 47 19.87 2.14 -0.82
CA LEU A 47 20.30 0.90 -0.15
C LEU A 47 19.10 0.10 0.35
N PHE A 48 18.14 0.76 0.99
CA PHE A 48 16.89 0.15 1.42
C PHE A 48 16.10 -0.45 0.24
N HIS A 49 15.97 0.29 -0.87
CA HIS A 49 15.31 -0.22 -2.07
C HIS A 49 16.05 -1.43 -2.66
N SER A 50 17.38 -1.41 -2.68
CA SER A 50 18.20 -2.53 -3.16
C SER A 50 17.99 -3.78 -2.31
N PHE A 51 18.05 -3.62 -0.99
CA PHE A 51 17.77 -4.70 -0.04
C PHE A 51 16.38 -5.29 -0.24
N ARG A 52 15.35 -4.44 -0.34
CA ARG A 52 13.97 -4.91 -0.58
C ARG A 52 13.83 -5.64 -1.91
N ASN A 53 14.45 -5.14 -2.98
CA ASN A 53 14.46 -5.83 -4.27
C ASN A 53 15.13 -7.20 -4.18
N MET A 54 16.21 -7.34 -3.41
CA MET A 54 16.82 -8.63 -3.14
C MET A 54 15.84 -9.56 -2.42
N THR A 55 15.18 -9.09 -1.35
CA THR A 55 14.15 -9.88 -0.64
C THR A 55 13.02 -10.30 -1.56
N PHE A 56 12.53 -9.40 -2.42
CA PHE A 56 11.48 -9.69 -3.41
C PHE A 56 11.89 -10.82 -4.36
N ARG A 57 13.14 -10.81 -4.83
CA ARG A 57 13.67 -11.85 -5.73
C ARG A 57 13.85 -13.19 -5.03
N LEU A 58 14.20 -13.19 -3.74
CA LEU A 58 14.41 -14.40 -2.95
C LEU A 58 13.09 -15.06 -2.55
N VAL A 59 12.10 -14.29 -2.12
CA VAL A 59 10.79 -14.80 -1.70
C VAL A 59 9.91 -15.13 -2.91
N GLY A 60 9.98 -14.30 -3.95
CA GLY A 60 9.16 -14.43 -5.15
C GLY A 60 7.75 -13.85 -4.99
N GLN A 61 6.91 -14.06 -6.01
CA GLN A 61 5.54 -13.56 -6.05
C GLN A 61 4.61 -14.48 -5.25
N THR A 62 4.24 -14.08 -4.04
CA THR A 62 3.35 -14.82 -3.14
C THR A 62 1.89 -14.51 -3.42
N GLY A 63 1.58 -13.36 -4.02
CA GLY A 63 0.23 -12.91 -4.32
C GLY A 63 -0.46 -13.68 -5.43
N LEU A 64 0.24 -14.56 -6.16
CA LEU A 64 -0.34 -15.39 -7.23
C LEU A 64 -1.07 -16.64 -6.71
N ARG A 65 -1.03 -16.90 -5.39
CA ARG A 65 -1.72 -18.05 -4.79
C ARG A 65 -3.22 -17.87 -4.92
N ASN A 66 -3.89 -18.86 -5.53
CA ASN A 66 -5.34 -18.89 -5.78
C ASN A 66 -6.07 -20.02 -5.03
N THR A 67 -5.31 -20.85 -4.29
CA THR A 67 -5.86 -21.94 -3.47
C THR A 67 -5.23 -21.91 -2.08
N GLY A 68 -6.04 -22.10 -1.05
CA GLY A 68 -5.60 -22.05 0.34
C GLY A 68 -6.77 -21.91 1.30
N ARG A 69 -6.59 -22.37 2.54
CA ARG A 69 -7.66 -22.37 3.56
C ARG A 69 -8.18 -20.98 3.91
N TYR A 70 -7.35 -19.95 3.72
CA TYR A 70 -7.63 -18.57 4.10
C TYR A 70 -7.78 -17.64 2.88
N LEU A 71 -7.78 -18.20 1.66
CA LEU A 71 -8.03 -17.41 0.46
C LEU A 71 -9.52 -17.37 0.18
N GLN A 72 -9.96 -16.24 -0.36
CA GLN A 72 -11.32 -16.07 -0.84
C GLN A 72 -11.65 -17.18 -1.86
N GLN A 73 -12.82 -17.79 -1.71
CA GLN A 73 -13.37 -18.67 -2.74
C GLN A 73 -13.93 -17.82 -3.89
N PRO A 74 -13.79 -18.28 -5.15
CA PRO A 74 -14.33 -17.56 -6.29
C PRO A 74 -15.83 -17.29 -6.12
N LEU A 75 -16.24 -16.03 -6.33
CA LEU A 75 -17.66 -15.70 -6.44
C LEU A 75 -18.17 -16.09 -7.83
N GLU A 76 -19.38 -16.63 -7.95
CA GLU A 76 -19.93 -17.08 -9.24
C GLU A 76 -20.58 -15.93 -10.03
N GLU A 77 -21.36 -15.07 -9.36
CA GLU A 77 -22.10 -13.97 -9.97
C GLU A 77 -21.87 -12.65 -9.23
N PHE A 78 -21.82 -11.54 -9.98
CA PHE A 78 -21.69 -10.22 -9.39
C PHE A 78 -23.05 -9.79 -8.84
N PRO A 79 -23.15 -9.38 -7.58
CA PRO A 79 -24.45 -9.20 -6.92
C PRO A 79 -25.21 -7.94 -7.37
N CYS A 80 -24.76 -7.25 -8.42
CA CYS A 80 -25.32 -5.98 -8.87
C CYS A 80 -25.50 -5.94 -10.38
N ASP A 81 -26.55 -5.26 -10.84
CA ASP A 81 -26.77 -4.97 -12.25
C ASP A 81 -25.77 -3.91 -12.74
N THR A 82 -24.98 -4.27 -13.75
CA THR A 82 -23.92 -3.42 -14.34
C THR A 82 -24.36 -2.71 -15.63
N THR A 83 -25.61 -2.87 -16.06
CA THR A 83 -26.15 -2.25 -17.29
C THR A 83 -26.13 -0.72 -17.24
N PHE A 84 -26.34 -0.12 -16.07
CA PHE A 84 -26.23 1.34 -15.83
C PHE A 84 -24.81 1.78 -15.41
N GLY A 85 -23.79 1.14 -15.98
CA GLY A 85 -22.39 1.44 -15.70
C GLY A 85 -21.90 2.80 -16.21
N ARG A 86 -20.59 2.90 -16.43
CA ARG A 86 -19.89 4.14 -16.80
C ARG A 86 -20.55 4.89 -17.97
N SER A 87 -20.67 6.21 -17.85
CA SER A 87 -21.21 7.06 -18.92
C SER A 87 -20.26 7.17 -20.13
N GLU A 88 -20.81 7.38 -21.33
CA GLU A 88 -20.03 7.49 -22.59
C GLU A 88 -18.98 8.61 -22.55
N LYS A 89 -19.38 9.77 -22.00
CA LYS A 89 -18.50 10.91 -21.72
C LYS A 89 -18.32 10.99 -20.21
N PRO A 90 -17.11 11.27 -19.68
CA PRO A 90 -16.90 11.46 -18.25
C PRO A 90 -17.90 12.50 -17.73
N PRO A 91 -18.90 12.10 -16.92
CA PRO A 91 -19.82 13.01 -16.30
C PRO A 91 -19.11 13.63 -15.10
N THR A 92 -19.80 14.50 -14.37
CA THR A 92 -19.30 15.07 -13.12
C THR A 92 -19.14 14.06 -11.97
N ARG A 93 -19.24 12.74 -12.21
CA ARG A 93 -19.29 11.71 -11.14
C ARG A 93 -18.63 10.34 -11.40
N ASP A 94 -18.08 10.05 -12.59
CA ASP A 94 -17.42 8.74 -12.81
C ASP A 94 -15.98 8.77 -12.33
N ILE A 95 -15.60 7.88 -11.41
CA ILE A 95 -14.23 7.76 -10.90
C ILE A 95 -13.33 7.18 -11.99
N ASP A 96 -12.35 7.96 -12.45
CA ASP A 96 -11.37 7.51 -13.44
C ASP A 96 -10.15 6.85 -12.80
N ILE A 97 -9.72 7.44 -11.70
CA ILE A 97 -8.46 7.13 -11.03
C ILE A 97 -8.75 6.66 -9.62
N ILE A 98 -8.19 5.53 -9.23
CA ILE A 98 -8.11 5.11 -7.84
C ILE A 98 -6.66 5.22 -7.34
N ALA A 99 -6.50 5.79 -6.16
CA ALA A 99 -5.21 6.09 -5.54
C ALA A 99 -5.27 5.79 -4.04
N ALA A 100 -4.12 5.47 -3.45
CA ALA A 100 -4.07 5.16 -2.02
C ALA A 100 -2.73 5.55 -1.40
N MET A 101 -2.82 5.94 -0.14
CA MET A 101 -1.69 6.20 0.74
C MET A 101 -2.00 5.66 2.13
N GLY A 102 -0.99 5.18 2.83
CA GLY A 102 -1.22 4.46 4.08
C GLY A 102 -0.04 3.62 4.51
N ASP A 103 -0.33 2.66 5.37
CA ASP A 103 0.66 1.74 5.95
C ASP A 103 0.60 0.33 5.33
N SER A 104 1.08 -0.67 6.08
CA SER A 104 1.10 -2.09 5.72
C SER A 104 -0.26 -2.65 5.32
N LEU A 105 -1.37 -2.16 5.89
CA LEU A 105 -2.71 -2.62 5.54
C LEU A 105 -3.09 -2.18 4.12
N THR A 106 -2.68 -0.96 3.74
CA THR A 106 -2.90 -0.41 2.40
C THR A 106 -1.95 -1.03 1.37
N ALA A 107 -0.80 -1.55 1.82
CA ALA A 107 0.13 -2.33 1.00
C ALA A 107 -0.23 -3.82 0.89
N ALA A 108 -1.24 -4.30 1.64
CA ALA A 108 -1.56 -5.72 1.77
C ALA A 108 -0.33 -6.59 2.11
N THR A 109 0.46 -6.13 3.08
CA THR A 109 1.62 -6.88 3.58
C THR A 109 1.21 -8.26 4.07
N GLY A 110 1.79 -9.31 3.47
CA GLY A 110 1.58 -10.70 3.87
C GLY A 110 0.16 -11.24 3.64
N ALA A 111 -0.66 -10.63 2.79
CA ALA A 111 -2.06 -11.01 2.59
C ALA A 111 -2.25 -12.48 2.17
N THR A 112 -1.29 -13.06 1.44
CA THR A 112 -1.31 -14.47 1.04
C THR A 112 -0.26 -15.33 1.76
N SER A 113 0.20 -14.88 2.93
CA SER A 113 1.28 -15.54 3.66
C SER A 113 0.90 -16.96 4.10
N THR A 114 1.81 -17.90 3.86
CA THR A 114 1.75 -19.29 4.35
C THR A 114 3.01 -19.66 5.13
N SER A 115 4.02 -18.79 5.10
CA SER A 115 5.26 -18.92 5.83
C SER A 115 5.71 -17.55 6.35
N PHE A 116 6.59 -17.57 7.35
CA PHE A 116 7.15 -16.36 7.95
C PHE A 116 7.85 -15.45 6.91
N MET A 117 8.49 -16.05 5.89
CA MET A 117 9.16 -15.29 4.82
C MET A 117 8.20 -14.43 4.00
N ASP A 118 6.95 -14.87 3.84
CA ASP A 118 5.96 -14.16 3.05
C ASP A 118 5.51 -12.86 3.73
N LEU A 119 5.76 -12.69 5.04
CA LEU A 119 5.39 -11.47 5.78
C LEU A 119 6.18 -10.23 5.33
N PHE A 120 7.32 -10.43 4.67
CA PHE A 120 8.08 -9.34 4.06
C PHE A 120 7.56 -8.94 2.68
N MET A 121 6.59 -9.68 2.14
CA MET A 121 6.00 -9.37 0.85
C MET A 121 4.81 -8.44 0.98
N GLU A 122 4.69 -7.52 0.03
CA GLU A 122 3.57 -6.62 -0.11
C GLU A 122 2.72 -7.05 -1.30
N ASN A 123 1.59 -7.69 -1.00
CA ASN A 123 0.65 -8.18 -2.00
C ASN A 123 -0.28 -7.05 -2.46
N ARG A 124 0.27 -5.91 -2.89
CA ARG A 124 -0.49 -4.69 -3.21
C ARG A 124 -1.62 -4.92 -4.19
N GLY A 125 -1.43 -5.84 -5.13
CA GLY A 125 -2.46 -6.30 -6.05
C GLY A 125 -3.76 -6.78 -5.39
N LEU A 126 -3.68 -7.20 -4.12
CA LEU A 126 -4.77 -7.73 -3.30
C LEU A 126 -5.21 -6.75 -2.20
N ALA A 127 -4.68 -5.54 -2.18
CA ALA A 127 -5.07 -4.54 -1.19
C ALA A 127 -6.56 -4.21 -1.31
N TRP A 128 -7.29 -4.29 -0.19
CA TRP A 128 -8.75 -4.13 -0.17
C TRP A 128 -9.22 -2.83 -0.85
N CYS A 129 -8.47 -1.73 -0.73
CA CYS A 129 -8.87 -0.42 -1.25
C CYS A 129 -8.29 -0.05 -2.63
N ILE A 130 -7.22 -0.72 -3.09
CA ILE A 130 -6.50 -0.32 -4.30
C ILE A 130 -5.86 -1.47 -5.09
N GLY A 131 -5.95 -2.70 -4.60
CA GLY A 131 -5.56 -3.87 -5.35
C GLY A 131 -6.54 -4.09 -6.50
N GLY A 132 -6.03 -4.27 -7.71
CA GLY A 132 -6.83 -4.68 -8.87
C GLY A 132 -6.16 -5.82 -9.60
N GLN A 133 -5.42 -6.65 -8.85
CA GLN A 133 -5.00 -7.95 -9.34
C GLN A 133 -6.25 -8.81 -9.51
N TRP A 134 -6.34 -9.48 -10.65
CA TRP A 134 -7.52 -10.24 -11.07
C TRP A 134 -8.78 -9.38 -11.19
N ASP A 135 -9.94 -10.02 -11.02
CA ASP A 135 -11.26 -9.40 -10.98
C ASP A 135 -11.95 -9.70 -9.63
N TRP A 136 -13.22 -9.31 -9.53
CA TRP A 136 -14.00 -9.45 -8.30
C TRP A 136 -14.32 -10.91 -7.96
N HIS A 137 -14.21 -11.84 -8.92
CA HIS A 137 -14.42 -13.26 -8.66
C HIS A 137 -13.31 -13.77 -7.74
N ASN A 138 -12.05 -13.47 -8.06
CA ASN A 138 -10.90 -14.00 -7.33
C ASN A 138 -10.45 -13.12 -6.16
N SER A 139 -10.66 -11.81 -6.25
CA SER A 139 -10.29 -10.87 -5.19
C SER A 139 -11.28 -9.72 -5.12
N THR A 140 -12.10 -9.73 -4.08
CA THR A 140 -13.08 -8.66 -3.83
C THR A 140 -12.40 -7.45 -3.20
N THR A 141 -11.79 -6.64 -4.06
CA THR A 141 -11.24 -5.33 -3.73
C THR A 141 -12.12 -4.22 -4.28
N LEU A 142 -11.98 -3.03 -3.72
CA LEU A 142 -12.69 -1.84 -4.18
C LEU A 142 -12.48 -1.57 -5.69
N PRO A 143 -11.24 -1.60 -6.25
CA PRO A 143 -11.07 -1.47 -7.70
C PRO A 143 -11.75 -2.55 -8.51
N ASN A 144 -11.75 -3.81 -8.06
CA ASN A 144 -12.35 -4.91 -8.80
C ASN A 144 -13.88 -4.81 -8.84
N ILE A 145 -14.50 -4.33 -7.75
CA ILE A 145 -15.93 -3.98 -7.71
C ILE A 145 -16.20 -2.79 -8.65
N LEU A 146 -15.44 -1.69 -8.52
CA LEU A 146 -15.66 -0.50 -9.35
C LEU A 146 -15.47 -0.77 -10.85
N ARG A 147 -14.56 -1.68 -11.21
CA ARG A 147 -14.33 -2.09 -12.60
C ARG A 147 -15.49 -2.84 -13.24
N ALA A 148 -16.33 -3.50 -12.44
CA ALA A 148 -17.56 -4.13 -12.93
C ALA A 148 -18.51 -3.08 -13.52
N PHE A 149 -18.55 -1.88 -12.93
CA PHE A 149 -19.34 -0.75 -13.44
C PHE A 149 -18.55 0.14 -14.41
N ASN A 150 -17.23 0.21 -14.24
CA ASN A 150 -16.35 1.11 -14.98
C ASN A 150 -15.06 0.41 -15.43
N PRO A 151 -15.08 -0.25 -16.61
CA PRO A 151 -13.92 -0.95 -17.15
C PRO A 151 -12.71 -0.04 -17.46
N LYS A 152 -12.90 1.28 -17.51
CA LYS A 152 -11.84 2.27 -17.79
C LYS A 152 -11.13 2.78 -16.53
N LEU A 153 -11.55 2.35 -15.33
CA LEU A 153 -10.87 2.68 -14.08
C LEU A 153 -9.37 2.28 -14.17
N PHE A 154 -8.48 3.10 -13.64
CA PHE A 154 -7.06 2.77 -13.54
C PHE A 154 -6.40 3.37 -12.30
N GLY A 155 -5.13 2.98 -12.05
CA GLY A 155 -4.35 3.45 -10.89
C GLY A 155 -4.23 2.42 -9.76
N TYR A 156 -5.02 1.35 -9.82
CA TYR A 156 -4.96 0.20 -8.91
C TYR A 156 -3.67 -0.61 -9.08
N SER A 157 -3.16 -1.20 -8.00
CA SER A 157 -1.98 -2.06 -8.04
C SER A 157 -2.28 -3.39 -8.74
N ILE A 158 -1.33 -3.92 -9.51
CA ILE A 158 -1.55 -5.08 -10.41
C ILE A 158 -0.77 -6.34 -10.00
N GLY A 159 -0.17 -6.34 -8.81
CA GLY A 159 0.71 -7.42 -8.39
C GLY A 159 1.40 -7.16 -7.07
N ASP A 160 2.15 -8.16 -6.62
CA ASP A 160 3.15 -7.98 -5.57
C ASP A 160 4.13 -6.89 -5.98
N SER A 161 4.29 -5.88 -5.13
CA SER A 161 5.11 -4.73 -5.46
C SER A 161 5.42 -3.88 -4.23
N TYR A 162 6.55 -3.19 -4.30
CA TYR A 162 6.87 -2.10 -3.39
C TYR A 162 6.45 -0.75 -4.00
N PRO A 163 6.37 0.34 -3.21
CA PRO A 163 5.80 1.58 -3.71
C PRO A 163 6.65 2.24 -4.80
N PHE A 164 7.91 1.82 -5.00
CA PHE A 164 8.77 2.27 -6.10
C PHE A 164 8.75 1.36 -7.35
N HIS A 165 8.04 0.23 -7.32
CA HIS A 165 7.83 -0.61 -8.49
C HIS A 165 6.70 -0.08 -9.36
N ARG A 166 6.78 -0.32 -10.68
CA ARG A 166 5.72 0.07 -11.62
C ARG A 166 4.37 -0.58 -11.30
N ALA A 167 4.36 -1.83 -10.81
CA ALA A 167 3.14 -2.55 -10.46
C ALA A 167 2.35 -1.95 -9.28
N SER A 168 2.98 -1.07 -8.47
CA SER A 168 2.28 -0.36 -7.39
C SER A 168 1.27 0.68 -7.91
N GLN A 169 1.46 1.16 -9.14
CA GLN A 169 0.60 2.19 -9.76
C GLN A 169 0.46 3.42 -8.82
N PHE A 170 -0.75 3.80 -8.42
CA PHE A 170 -1.01 4.94 -7.52
C PHE A 170 -1.18 4.55 -6.06
N ASN A 171 -0.73 3.34 -5.68
CA ASN A 171 -0.57 2.96 -4.29
C ASN A 171 0.83 3.36 -3.80
N VAL A 172 0.90 4.40 -2.97
CA VAL A 172 2.16 4.89 -2.36
C VAL A 172 2.26 4.55 -0.86
N ALA A 173 1.41 3.66 -0.36
CA ALA A 173 1.51 3.19 1.02
C ALA A 173 2.87 2.57 1.30
N GLU A 174 3.28 2.46 2.55
CA GLU A 174 4.59 1.91 2.91
C GLU A 174 4.51 1.14 4.23
N ILE A 175 5.17 -0.02 4.30
CA ILE A 175 5.19 -0.81 5.53
C ILE A 175 5.86 -0.03 6.67
N GLY A 176 5.24 -0.05 7.85
CA GLY A 176 5.73 0.65 9.04
C GLY A 176 5.61 2.18 8.97
N ALA A 177 4.95 2.74 7.95
CA ALA A 177 4.70 4.16 7.87
C ALA A 177 3.74 4.63 8.97
N VAL A 178 3.93 5.86 9.43
CA VAL A 178 3.15 6.53 10.49
C VAL A 178 2.53 7.81 9.94
N SER A 179 1.65 8.45 10.71
CA SER A 179 0.97 9.66 10.26
C SER A 179 1.90 10.78 9.77
N ALA A 180 3.09 10.90 10.38
CA ALA A 180 4.10 11.88 9.98
C ALA A 180 4.63 11.70 8.54
N ASP A 181 4.51 10.51 7.96
CA ASP A 181 4.93 10.22 6.58
C ASP A 181 3.90 10.70 5.54
N LEU A 182 2.63 10.94 5.93
CA LEU A 182 1.54 11.28 5.02
C LEU A 182 1.84 12.49 4.12
N PRO A 183 2.42 13.62 4.61
CA PRO A 183 2.74 14.74 3.74
C PRO A 183 3.73 14.38 2.61
N TYR A 184 4.70 13.52 2.89
CA TYR A 184 5.64 13.03 1.87
C TYR A 184 4.94 12.09 0.88
N MET A 185 4.09 11.18 1.36
CA MET A 185 3.29 10.31 0.50
C MET A 185 2.39 11.11 -0.44
N ALA A 186 1.72 12.16 0.04
CA ALA A 186 0.87 13.03 -0.77
C ALA A 186 1.66 13.73 -1.89
N ARG A 187 2.86 14.27 -1.58
CA ARG A 187 3.76 14.85 -2.60
C ARG A 187 4.16 13.82 -3.65
N THR A 188 4.52 12.62 -3.22
CA THR A 188 4.94 11.53 -4.10
C THR A 188 3.81 11.05 -4.99
N LEU A 189 2.61 10.88 -4.43
CA LEU A 189 1.41 10.47 -5.16
C LEU A 189 1.02 11.49 -6.22
N ILE A 190 0.90 12.77 -5.86
CA ILE A 190 0.50 13.83 -6.80
C ILE A 190 1.54 13.96 -7.92
N ARG A 191 2.84 13.87 -7.61
CA ARG A 191 3.89 13.85 -8.63
C ARG A 191 3.72 12.67 -9.58
N ARG A 192 3.45 11.47 -9.05
CA ARG A 192 3.23 10.26 -9.84
C ARG A 192 2.01 10.38 -10.75
N ILE A 193 0.88 10.85 -10.23
CA ILE A 193 -0.35 11.08 -10.99
C ILE A 193 -0.11 12.11 -12.11
N LYS A 194 0.58 13.24 -11.82
CA LYS A 194 0.90 14.26 -12.83
C LYS A 194 1.85 13.75 -13.93
N SER A 195 2.72 12.80 -13.61
CA SER A 195 3.69 12.24 -14.57
C SER A 195 3.12 11.13 -15.46
N ASP A 196 1.96 10.58 -15.12
CA ASP A 196 1.37 9.46 -15.86
C ASP A 196 0.62 9.95 -17.10
N ARG A 197 1.04 9.50 -18.28
CA ARG A 197 0.47 9.92 -19.57
C ARG A 197 -1.00 9.55 -19.76
N ARG A 198 -1.53 8.60 -18.98
CA ARG A 198 -2.96 8.22 -19.01
C ARG A 198 -3.84 9.23 -18.29
N VAL A 199 -3.26 10.13 -17.49
CA VAL A 199 -4.00 11.02 -16.59
C VAL A 199 -4.33 12.34 -17.29
N ASN A 200 -5.63 12.62 -17.44
CA ASN A 200 -6.08 13.99 -17.63
C ASN A 200 -6.24 14.66 -16.26
N PHE A 201 -5.19 15.31 -15.77
CA PHE A 201 -5.12 15.80 -14.39
C PHE A 201 -6.25 16.77 -14.01
N LYS A 202 -6.79 17.52 -14.96
CA LYS A 202 -7.87 18.49 -14.71
C LYS A 202 -9.27 17.91 -14.87
N LYS A 203 -9.44 16.81 -15.60
CA LYS A 203 -10.76 16.26 -15.94
C LYS A 203 -11.08 14.94 -15.27
N HIS A 204 -10.08 14.10 -15.00
CA HIS A 204 -10.31 12.80 -14.41
C HIS A 204 -10.73 12.94 -12.95
N TRP A 205 -11.79 12.25 -12.53
CA TRP A 205 -12.13 12.14 -11.11
C TRP A 205 -11.20 11.15 -10.43
N LYS A 206 -10.74 11.49 -9.22
CA LYS A 206 -9.84 10.65 -8.43
C LYS A 206 -10.50 10.26 -7.13
N MET A 207 -10.51 8.98 -6.82
CA MET A 207 -10.81 8.45 -5.49
C MET A 207 -9.48 8.17 -4.78
N LEU A 208 -9.26 8.83 -3.65
CA LEU A 208 -8.08 8.65 -2.82
C LEU A 208 -8.47 8.04 -1.48
N THR A 209 -7.94 6.85 -1.18
CA THR A 209 -8.04 6.23 0.14
C THR A 209 -6.82 6.59 1.00
N ILE A 210 -7.07 7.06 2.22
CA ILE A 210 -6.04 7.31 3.23
C ILE A 210 -6.32 6.41 4.43
N SER A 211 -5.42 5.46 4.71
CA SER A 211 -5.53 4.55 5.87
C SER A 211 -4.22 4.53 6.63
N MET A 212 -4.20 5.22 7.77
CA MET A 212 -3.00 5.45 8.58
C MET A 212 -3.38 5.61 10.04
N GLY A 213 -2.46 5.27 10.95
CA GLY A 213 -2.66 5.42 12.40
C GLY A 213 -2.39 4.15 13.18
N GLY A 214 -2.44 2.98 12.52
CA GLY A 214 -2.15 1.69 13.17
C GLY A 214 -0.73 1.67 13.75
N ASN A 215 0.26 2.06 12.93
CA ASN A 215 1.65 2.11 13.40
C ASN A 215 1.92 3.22 14.41
N ASP A 216 1.19 4.34 14.36
CA ASP A 216 1.29 5.40 15.37
C ASP A 216 0.97 4.84 16.77
N ILE A 217 -0.09 4.05 16.89
CA ILE A 217 -0.46 3.42 18.16
C ILE A 217 0.52 2.27 18.47
N CYS A 218 0.70 1.33 17.55
CA CYS A 218 1.49 0.11 17.77
C CYS A 218 2.95 0.38 18.12
N SER A 219 3.52 1.50 17.66
CA SER A 219 4.94 1.81 17.86
C SER A 219 5.19 2.69 19.08
N PHE A 220 4.23 3.54 19.47
CA PHE A 220 4.49 4.63 20.40
C PHE A 220 3.63 4.59 21.67
N VAL A 221 2.47 3.94 21.70
CA VAL A 221 1.58 4.01 22.89
C VAL A 221 2.24 3.46 24.17
N CYS A 222 3.11 2.45 24.04
CA CYS A 222 3.77 1.80 25.17
C CYS A 222 5.20 2.31 25.43
N THR A 223 5.75 3.10 24.51
CA THR A 223 7.18 3.49 24.52
C THR A 223 7.38 4.97 24.72
N TRP A 224 6.35 5.79 24.52
CA TRP A 224 6.46 7.24 24.63
C TRP A 224 6.12 7.75 26.02
N ASP A 225 6.78 8.83 26.41
CA ASP A 225 6.55 9.51 27.69
C ASP A 225 5.15 10.15 27.77
N ASP A 226 4.62 10.64 26.64
CA ASP A 226 3.30 11.27 26.53
C ASP A 226 2.47 10.64 25.40
N PRO A 227 1.90 9.43 25.61
CA PRO A 227 1.12 8.74 24.59
C PRO A 227 -0.20 9.44 24.27
N GLU A 228 -0.75 10.21 25.21
CA GLU A 228 -1.98 11.00 25.02
C GLU A 228 -1.81 12.12 23.98
N SER A 229 -0.57 12.50 23.66
CA SER A 229 -0.28 13.44 22.57
C SER A 229 -0.44 12.84 21.17
N LEU A 230 -0.48 11.51 21.02
CA LEU A 230 -0.50 10.83 19.71
C LEU A 230 -1.67 11.26 18.80
N PRO A 231 -2.93 11.31 19.27
CA PRO A 231 -4.05 11.78 18.45
C PRO A 231 -3.86 13.22 17.96
N GLY A 232 -3.28 14.09 18.80
CA GLY A 232 -2.95 15.46 18.45
C GLY A 232 -1.95 15.56 17.30
N LYS A 233 -0.89 14.74 17.34
CA LYS A 233 0.14 14.71 16.30
C LYS A 233 -0.37 14.07 15.00
N HIS A 234 -1.16 12.99 15.11
CA HIS A 234 -1.86 12.40 13.98
C HIS A 234 -2.74 13.43 13.26
N ARG A 235 -3.55 14.19 14.01
CA ARG A 235 -4.41 15.26 13.49
C ARG A 235 -3.59 16.32 12.73
N VAL A 236 -2.46 16.77 13.26
CA VAL A 236 -1.61 17.77 12.61
C VAL A 236 -1.08 17.26 11.26
N SER A 237 -0.56 16.02 11.22
CA SER A 237 -0.04 15.41 10.00
C SER A 237 -1.13 15.19 8.95
N LEU A 238 -2.30 14.72 9.38
CA LEU A 238 -3.46 14.54 8.49
C LEU A 238 -3.94 15.87 7.92
N LEU A 239 -4.11 16.92 8.75
CA LEU A 239 -4.51 18.25 8.28
C LEU A 239 -3.52 18.84 7.27
N ARG A 240 -2.21 18.71 7.53
CA ARG A 240 -1.17 19.16 6.58
C ARG A 240 -1.29 18.43 5.25
N THR A 241 -1.53 17.12 5.28
CA THR A 241 -1.69 16.28 4.09
C THR A 241 -2.94 16.66 3.30
N LEU A 242 -4.09 16.75 3.96
CA LEU A 242 -5.37 17.09 3.32
C LEU A 242 -5.35 18.49 2.70
N ARG A 243 -4.75 19.48 3.36
CA ARG A 243 -4.55 20.83 2.80
C ARG A 243 -3.67 20.79 1.56
N TYR A 244 -2.53 20.09 1.62
CA TYR A 244 -1.65 19.96 0.47
C TYR A 244 -2.37 19.30 -0.71
N ILE A 245 -3.15 18.24 -0.47
CA ILE A 245 -3.94 17.56 -1.51
C ILE A 245 -4.97 18.51 -2.12
N ARG A 246 -5.79 19.18 -1.29
CA ARG A 246 -6.78 20.17 -1.73
C ARG A 246 -6.16 21.25 -2.63
N ASP A 247 -4.97 21.72 -2.27
CA ASP A 247 -4.32 22.83 -2.97
C ASP A 247 -3.59 22.37 -4.25
N ASN A 248 -3.30 21.07 -4.42
CA ASN A 248 -2.44 20.55 -5.50
C ASN A 248 -3.08 19.50 -6.41
N MET A 249 -4.24 18.95 -6.05
CA MET A 249 -4.97 17.94 -6.81
C MET A 249 -6.44 18.37 -6.95
N PRO A 250 -6.82 18.93 -8.12
CA PRO A 250 -8.18 19.31 -8.42
C PRO A 250 -9.06 18.10 -8.74
#